data_AF-A0A351KS82-F1
#
_entry.id   AF-A0A351KS82-F1
#
_cell.length_a   1.000
_cell.length_b   1.000
_cell.length_c   1.000
_cell.angle_alpha   90.00
_cell.angle_beta   90.00
_cell.angle_gamma   90.00
#
_symmetry.space_group_name_H-M   'P 1'
#
loop_
_entity.id
_entity.type
_entity.pdbx_description
1 polymer ?
#
loop_
_entity_poly.entity_id
_entity_poly.type
_entity_poly.pdbx_seq_one_letter_code
_entity_poly.pdbx_strand_id
1 'polypeptide(L)'
;LVASQDDLTPLPGTLVPLDDLAFSALPPLSLVMDARGRKEDAIEVQLVAALSPVGTLDLQCVAVDDRDVRWKIEFELRSQASVSIQGLQHEEHPKLASARELILGVFGPRSKSVDPKAVKRLRSDLERLLGPKEDWGIVLLRGLAEILIQGLPNRRRSPDHERVWLNLAGFCLRPGFGHPLDETLVAKVFEVFPQAPQFSQESQVWSEWWTLWRRIAGGLDDRRQSILFESALPYLEPSRLRRANQAELARKRGPEDLLRLVASLEHLSAKDKVRIGEWLLPRIGKAGDQRVLWWSLGRLGSRKPWHGSSHNVIPSSEVRNWLDRMMGEDLKKNTDAALSAALIARFTGDRLLDVDVETRETLVHLLEEAKLPESWVRLVSEVSDLTDLDEQRVLGETLPPGLVLITS
;
A
#
# COMPACT_ATOMS: atom_id res chain seq x y z
N LEU A 1 -10.42 6.48 -19.98
CA LEU A 1 -11.45 6.66 -21.04
C LEU A 1 -12.82 6.49 -20.42
N VAL A 2 -13.85 7.13 -20.97
CA VAL A 2 -15.23 7.03 -20.49
C VAL A 2 -16.16 6.64 -21.64
N ALA A 3 -17.28 6.00 -21.32
CA ALA A 3 -18.36 5.70 -22.26
C ALA A 3 -19.66 6.30 -21.75
N SER A 4 -20.41 6.95 -22.64
CA SER A 4 -21.79 7.39 -22.38
C SER A 4 -22.77 6.46 -23.07
N GLN A 5 -23.95 6.28 -22.46
CA GLN A 5 -25.09 5.58 -23.06
C GLN A 5 -26.16 6.54 -23.58
N ASP A 6 -25.89 7.86 -23.59
CA ASP A 6 -26.81 8.83 -24.16
C ASP A 6 -26.91 8.68 -25.69
N ASP A 7 -28.12 8.79 -26.23
CA ASP A 7 -28.41 8.77 -27.68
C ASP A 7 -27.88 10.00 -28.44
N LEU A 8 -27.21 10.93 -27.74
CA LEU A 8 -26.58 12.09 -28.33
C LEU A 8 -25.22 11.70 -28.91
N THR A 9 -25.11 11.66 -30.23
CA THR A 9 -23.80 11.49 -30.91
C THR A 9 -23.14 12.87 -31.06
N PRO A 10 -22.14 13.24 -30.23
CA PRO A 10 -21.48 14.54 -30.37
C PRO A 10 -20.73 14.61 -31.71
N LEU A 11 -20.71 15.80 -32.31
CA LEU A 11 -19.92 16.04 -33.52
C LEU A 11 -18.42 15.92 -33.19
N PRO A 12 -17.58 15.36 -34.09
CA PRO A 12 -16.13 15.32 -33.89
C PRO A 12 -15.56 16.72 -33.57
N GLY A 13 -14.75 16.80 -32.51
CA GLY A 13 -14.16 18.06 -32.04
C GLY A 13 -15.02 18.86 -31.06
N THR A 14 -16.22 18.39 -30.72
CA THR A 14 -17.05 19.01 -29.68
C THR A 14 -16.43 18.77 -28.30
N LEU A 15 -16.20 19.84 -27.54
CA LEU A 15 -15.82 19.74 -26.13
C LEU A 15 -17.08 19.48 -25.29
N VAL A 16 -17.10 18.36 -24.56
CA VAL A 16 -18.22 17.95 -23.72
C VAL A 16 -17.76 17.91 -22.27
N PRO A 17 -18.47 18.58 -21.34
CA PRO A 17 -18.17 18.47 -19.92
C PRO A 17 -18.45 17.05 -19.43
N LEU A 18 -17.51 16.47 -18.69
CA LEU A 18 -17.67 15.15 -18.08
C LEU A 18 -18.56 15.27 -16.83
N ASP A 19 -19.70 14.61 -16.84
CA ASP A 19 -20.61 14.44 -15.71
C ASP A 19 -20.69 12.95 -15.35
N ASP A 20 -20.42 12.61 -14.09
CA ASP A 20 -20.39 11.24 -13.58
C ASP A 20 -21.73 10.50 -13.69
N LEU A 21 -22.84 11.22 -13.94
CA LEU A 21 -24.16 10.62 -14.19
C LEU A 21 -24.34 10.17 -15.65
N ALA A 22 -23.70 10.84 -16.61
CA ALA A 22 -23.85 10.59 -18.05
C ALA A 22 -22.72 9.74 -18.63
N PHE A 23 -21.60 9.61 -17.90
CA PHE A 23 -20.39 8.93 -18.35
C PHE A 23 -19.97 7.85 -17.35
N SER A 24 -19.73 6.65 -17.87
CA SER A 24 -19.17 5.52 -17.12
C SER A 24 -17.69 5.37 -17.44
N ALA A 25 -16.85 5.16 -16.42
CA ALA A 25 -15.45 4.83 -16.65
C ALA A 25 -15.32 3.51 -17.41
N LEU A 26 -14.53 3.49 -18.48
CA LEU A 26 -14.20 2.25 -19.18
C LEU A 26 -13.17 1.45 -18.37
N PRO A 27 -13.12 0.11 -18.56
CA PRO A 27 -12.11 -0.73 -17.95
C PRO A 27 -10.69 -0.20 -18.18
N PRO A 28 -9.73 -0.50 -17.30
CA PRO A 28 -8.35 -0.11 -17.49
C PRO A 28 -7.82 -0.64 -18.83
N LEU A 29 -6.95 0.17 -19.42
CA LEU A 29 -6.26 -0.13 -20.66
C LEU A 29 -4.93 -0.79 -20.33
N SER A 30 -4.63 -1.90 -20.98
CA SER A 30 -3.32 -2.53 -20.91
C SER A 30 -2.65 -2.56 -22.28
N LEU A 31 -1.33 -2.44 -22.28
CA LEU A 31 -0.49 -2.45 -23.47
C LEU A 31 0.77 -3.27 -23.18
N VAL A 32 1.15 -4.12 -24.12
CA VAL A 32 2.37 -4.94 -24.04
C VAL A 32 3.39 -4.39 -25.02
N MET A 33 4.54 -3.95 -24.52
CA MET A 33 5.68 -3.55 -25.35
C MET A 33 6.74 -4.65 -25.42
N ASP A 34 7.15 -5.03 -26.64
CA ASP A 34 8.36 -5.86 -26.80
C ASP A 34 9.61 -4.97 -26.67
N ALA A 35 10.35 -5.16 -25.59
CA ALA A 35 11.55 -4.38 -25.24
C ALA A 35 12.84 -4.93 -25.88
N ARG A 36 12.76 -5.95 -26.75
CA ARG A 36 13.95 -6.54 -27.37
C ARG A 36 14.75 -5.51 -28.18
N GLY A 37 15.96 -5.23 -27.71
CA GLY A 37 16.99 -4.49 -28.45
C GLY A 37 16.94 -2.97 -28.34
N ARG A 38 16.06 -2.39 -27.52
CA ARG A 38 15.94 -0.93 -27.35
C ARG A 38 16.56 -0.48 -26.02
N LYS A 39 17.43 0.53 -26.08
CA LYS A 39 18.20 1.10 -24.94
C LYS A 39 17.51 2.31 -24.29
N GLU A 40 16.31 2.66 -24.74
CA GLU A 40 15.59 3.85 -24.30
C GLU A 40 14.58 3.47 -23.22
N ASP A 41 14.61 4.20 -22.10
CA ASP A 41 13.73 3.99 -20.96
C ASP A 41 12.32 4.57 -21.17
N ALA A 42 12.13 5.40 -22.22
CA ALA A 42 10.85 6.00 -22.59
C ALA A 42 10.76 6.18 -24.11
N ILE A 43 9.58 5.91 -24.68
CA ILE A 43 9.30 6.09 -26.11
C ILE A 43 8.13 7.05 -26.24
N GLU A 44 8.30 8.11 -27.04
CA GLU A 44 7.21 9.02 -27.37
C GLU A 44 6.28 8.38 -28.42
N VAL A 45 4.98 8.41 -28.15
CA VAL A 45 3.96 7.73 -28.96
C VAL A 45 2.78 8.64 -29.26
N GLN A 46 2.16 8.45 -30.41
CA GLN A 46 0.85 8.99 -30.74
C GLN A 46 -0.22 7.93 -30.50
N LEU A 47 -1.28 8.33 -29.80
CA LEU A 47 -2.47 7.50 -29.66
C LEU A 47 -3.32 7.59 -30.93
N VAL A 48 -3.57 6.44 -31.55
CA VAL A 48 -4.45 6.31 -32.71
C VAL A 48 -5.68 5.53 -32.27
N ALA A 49 -6.86 6.10 -32.54
CA ALA A 49 -8.15 5.48 -32.29
C ALA A 49 -8.87 5.24 -33.62
N ALA A 50 -9.43 4.05 -33.80
CA ALA A 50 -10.27 3.71 -34.94
C ALA A 50 -11.50 2.94 -34.47
N LEU A 51 -12.60 3.06 -35.22
CA LEU A 51 -13.77 2.22 -35.00
C LEU A 51 -13.67 1.00 -35.92
N SER A 52 -13.73 -0.20 -35.34
CA SER A 52 -13.75 -1.44 -36.12
C SER A 52 -15.05 -1.56 -36.92
N PRO A 53 -15.09 -2.39 -37.99
CA PRO A 53 -16.32 -2.66 -38.73
C PRO A 53 -17.46 -3.26 -37.88
N VAL A 54 -17.12 -3.81 -36.70
CA VAL A 54 -18.09 -4.40 -35.76
C VAL A 54 -18.49 -3.39 -34.67
N GLY A 55 -18.09 -2.12 -34.80
CA GLY A 55 -18.44 -1.04 -33.88
C GLY A 55 -17.63 -1.02 -32.58
N THR A 56 -16.51 -1.74 -32.52
CA THR A 56 -15.62 -1.72 -31.34
C THR A 56 -14.51 -0.69 -31.49
N LEU A 57 -14.22 0.05 -30.43
CA LEU A 57 -13.09 0.98 -30.40
C LEU A 57 -11.77 0.20 -30.41
N ASP A 58 -10.93 0.43 -31.42
CA ASP A 58 -9.56 -0.06 -31.52
C ASP A 58 -8.59 1.08 -31.20
N LEU A 59 -7.65 0.83 -30.29
CA LEU A 59 -6.71 1.81 -29.77
C LEU A 59 -5.29 1.30 -29.95
N GLN A 60 -4.39 2.17 -30.42
CA GLN A 60 -3.00 1.82 -30.68
C GLN A 60 -2.09 2.98 -30.25
N CYS A 61 -0.95 2.65 -29.64
CA CYS A 61 0.19 3.56 -29.55
C CYS A 61 1.05 3.36 -30.80
N VAL A 62 1.43 4.45 -31.48
CA VAL A 62 2.34 4.43 -32.62
C VAL A 62 3.56 5.27 -32.27
N ALA A 63 4.77 4.72 -32.39
CA ALA A 63 5.97 5.49 -32.08
C ALA A 63 6.09 6.72 -33.00
N VAL A 64 6.49 7.86 -32.43
CA VAL A 64 6.66 9.10 -33.20
C VAL A 64 7.82 8.97 -34.19
N ASP A 65 8.90 8.32 -33.77
CA ASP A 65 10.13 8.16 -34.56
C ASP A 65 10.06 7.05 -35.60
N ASP A 66 9.18 6.05 -35.39
CA ASP A 66 8.96 4.94 -36.33
C ASP A 66 7.48 4.54 -36.37
N ARG A 67 6.79 4.91 -37.46
CA ARG A 67 5.35 4.66 -37.62
C ARG A 67 4.98 3.20 -37.88
N ASP A 68 5.97 2.36 -38.17
CA ASP A 68 5.77 0.91 -38.31
C ASP A 68 5.79 0.21 -36.95
N VAL A 69 6.35 0.86 -35.92
CA VAL A 69 6.29 0.40 -34.54
C VAL A 69 4.95 0.81 -33.93
N ARG A 70 4.09 -0.19 -33.75
CA ARG A 70 2.74 -0.02 -33.20
C ARG A 70 2.48 -1.01 -32.10
N TRP A 71 1.80 -0.56 -31.06
CA TRP A 71 1.38 -1.38 -29.95
C TRP A 71 -0.12 -1.25 -29.77
N LYS A 72 -0.80 -2.38 -29.77
CA LYS A 72 -2.24 -2.43 -29.55
C LYS A 72 -2.54 -2.23 -28.07
N ILE A 73 -3.57 -1.43 -27.79
CA ILE A 73 -4.12 -1.23 -26.46
C ILE A 73 -5.42 -2.02 -26.38
N GLU A 74 -5.56 -2.85 -25.35
CA GLU A 74 -6.76 -3.65 -25.14
C GLU A 74 -7.47 -3.26 -23.84
N PHE A 75 -8.80 -3.29 -23.88
CA PHE A 75 -9.62 -3.16 -22.68
C PHE A 75 -9.60 -4.46 -21.91
N GLU A 76 -9.40 -4.40 -20.60
CA GLU A 76 -9.53 -5.56 -19.72
C GLU A 76 -11.01 -5.97 -19.56
N LEU A 77 -11.52 -6.73 -20.54
CA LEU A 77 -12.95 -7.10 -20.63
C LEU A 77 -13.32 -8.35 -19.81
N ARG A 78 -12.42 -8.89 -18.99
CA ARG A 78 -12.70 -10.08 -18.16
C ARG A 78 -12.12 -9.95 -16.77
N SER A 79 -13.00 -9.81 -15.79
CA SER A 79 -12.70 -9.93 -14.36
C SER A 79 -12.55 -11.37 -13.84
N GLN A 80 -12.59 -12.42 -14.70
CA GLN A 80 -12.47 -13.83 -14.27
C GLN A 80 -11.86 -14.80 -15.30
N ALA A 81 -10.93 -14.36 -16.15
CA ALA A 81 -10.11 -15.32 -16.89
C ALA A 81 -8.64 -14.94 -16.69
N SER A 82 -7.87 -15.88 -16.15
CA SER A 82 -6.41 -15.85 -16.06
C SER A 82 -5.80 -15.39 -17.39
N VAL A 83 -5.52 -14.09 -17.51
CA VAL A 83 -4.73 -13.55 -18.60
C VAL A 83 -3.29 -13.86 -18.23
N SER A 84 -2.70 -14.76 -19.01
CA SER A 84 -1.28 -15.00 -19.04
C SER A 84 -0.62 -13.67 -19.39
N ILE A 85 0.00 -13.01 -18.42
CA ILE A 85 0.91 -11.90 -18.66
C ILE A 85 2.14 -12.48 -19.37
N GLN A 86 2.04 -12.60 -20.70
CA GLN A 86 3.18 -12.86 -21.56
C GLN A 86 3.65 -11.50 -22.08
N GLY A 87 4.57 -10.88 -21.33
CA GLY A 87 5.10 -9.54 -21.63
C GLY A 87 6.11 -9.04 -20.59
N LEU A 88 5.93 -9.41 -19.32
CA LEU A 88 7.07 -9.64 -18.44
C LEU A 88 7.72 -10.91 -18.97
N GLN A 89 8.99 -10.87 -19.38
CA GLN A 89 9.81 -12.07 -19.29
C GLN A 89 9.81 -12.47 -17.80
N HIS A 90 8.83 -13.27 -17.40
CA HIS A 90 8.81 -14.05 -16.18
C HIS A 90 9.84 -15.16 -16.37
N GLU A 91 11.12 -14.79 -16.53
CA GLU A 91 12.14 -15.75 -16.18
C GLU A 91 12.05 -15.90 -14.67
N GLU A 92 11.34 -16.96 -14.29
CA GLU A 92 11.31 -17.47 -12.93
C GLU A 92 12.75 -17.44 -12.42
N HIS A 93 12.99 -16.74 -11.31
CA HIS A 93 14.34 -16.52 -10.82
C HIS A 93 15.07 -17.87 -10.74
N PRO A 94 16.29 -18.01 -11.29
CA PRO A 94 16.90 -19.33 -11.52
C PRO A 94 17.10 -20.16 -10.24
N LYS A 95 17.12 -19.49 -9.08
CA LYS A 95 17.24 -20.12 -7.76
C LYS A 95 15.90 -20.28 -7.01
N LEU A 96 14.75 -20.02 -7.63
CA LEU A 96 13.44 -20.16 -6.98
C LEU A 96 13.18 -21.61 -6.56
N ALA A 97 13.57 -22.59 -7.38
CA ALA A 97 13.50 -24.00 -7.02
C ALA A 97 14.32 -24.31 -5.75
N SER A 98 15.54 -23.79 -5.63
CA SER A 98 16.36 -23.95 -4.42
C SER A 98 15.78 -23.21 -3.21
N ALA A 99 15.18 -22.03 -3.41
CA ALA A 99 14.47 -21.32 -2.35
C ALA A 99 13.24 -22.10 -1.85
N ARG A 100 12.55 -22.79 -2.77
CA ARG A 100 11.44 -23.69 -2.44
C ARG A 100 11.87 -24.80 -1.49
N GLU A 101 13.02 -25.43 -1.76
CA GLU A 101 13.56 -26.48 -0.87
C GLU A 101 13.85 -25.96 0.53
N LEU A 102 14.42 -24.75 0.66
CA LEU A 102 14.68 -24.13 1.96
C LEU A 102 13.38 -23.85 2.73
N ILE A 103 12.38 -23.26 2.07
CA ILE A 103 11.09 -22.92 2.70
C ILE A 103 10.33 -24.18 3.09
N LEU A 104 10.23 -25.18 2.19
CA LEU A 104 9.55 -26.44 2.47
C LEU A 104 10.34 -27.34 3.43
N GLY A 105 11.65 -27.17 3.56
CA GLY A 105 12.44 -27.79 4.63
C GLY A 105 12.01 -27.34 6.02
N VAL A 106 11.54 -26.09 6.16
CA VAL A 106 11.05 -25.52 7.43
C VAL A 106 9.55 -25.73 7.61
N PHE A 107 8.75 -25.44 6.57
CA PHE A 107 7.28 -25.41 6.62
C PHE A 107 6.60 -26.57 5.87
N GLY A 108 7.33 -27.50 5.29
CA GLY A 108 6.78 -28.71 4.65
C GLY A 108 6.42 -29.79 5.68
N PRO A 109 5.76 -30.89 5.26
CA PRO A 109 5.36 -31.98 6.15
C PRO A 109 6.54 -32.56 6.94
N ARG A 110 6.25 -33.04 8.15
CA ARG A 110 7.23 -33.41 9.19
C ARG A 110 8.33 -34.33 8.62
N SER A 111 9.52 -33.79 8.34
CA SER A 111 10.72 -34.62 8.20
C SER A 111 11.30 -34.82 9.60
N LYS A 112 11.74 -36.04 9.92
CA LYS A 112 12.26 -36.40 11.26
C LYS A 112 13.59 -35.71 11.61
N SER A 113 14.07 -34.74 10.83
CA SER A 113 15.42 -34.17 10.92
C SER A 113 15.50 -32.66 10.63
N VAL A 114 14.44 -31.88 10.88
CA VAL A 114 14.54 -30.41 10.74
C VAL A 114 15.36 -29.86 11.91
N ASP A 115 16.54 -29.30 11.61
CA ASP A 115 17.36 -28.58 12.59
C ASP A 115 16.48 -27.51 13.28
N PRO A 116 16.31 -27.54 14.62
CA PRO A 116 15.53 -26.54 15.36
C PRO A 116 15.97 -25.09 15.09
N LYS A 117 17.20 -24.88 14.62
CA LYS A 117 17.73 -23.56 14.24
C LYS A 117 17.44 -23.17 12.78
N ALA A 118 17.00 -24.10 11.93
CA ALA A 118 16.74 -23.84 10.50
C ALA A 118 15.71 -22.71 10.31
N VAL A 119 14.63 -22.71 11.10
CA VAL A 119 13.60 -21.65 11.05
C VAL A 119 14.20 -20.27 11.32
N LYS A 120 15.15 -20.14 12.25
CA LYS A 120 15.78 -18.86 12.60
C LYS A 120 16.74 -18.37 11.52
N ARG A 121 17.38 -19.29 10.79
CA ARG A 121 18.33 -18.98 9.71
C ARG A 121 17.67 -18.81 8.34
N LEU A 122 16.41 -19.22 8.18
CA LEU A 122 15.72 -19.22 6.89
C LEU A 122 15.81 -17.88 6.15
N ARG A 123 15.60 -16.75 6.84
CA ARG A 123 15.67 -15.42 6.22
C ARG A 123 17.08 -15.14 5.65
N SER A 124 18.12 -15.34 6.46
CA SER A 124 19.51 -15.16 6.03
C SER A 124 19.95 -16.18 4.97
N ASP A 125 19.42 -17.41 5.02
CA ASP A 125 19.71 -18.44 4.03
C ASP A 125 19.09 -18.09 2.67
N LEU A 126 17.89 -17.51 2.66
CA LEU A 126 17.26 -16.97 1.45
C LEU A 126 18.02 -15.78 0.88
N GLU A 127 18.43 -14.80 1.69
CA GLU A 127 19.26 -13.67 1.25
C GLU A 127 20.61 -14.13 0.68
N ARG A 128 21.28 -15.09 1.34
CA ARG A 128 22.54 -15.67 0.83
C ARG A 128 22.34 -16.41 -0.50
N LEU A 129 21.18 -17.03 -0.71
CA LEU A 129 20.87 -17.75 -1.93
C LEU A 129 20.50 -16.81 -3.08
N LEU A 130 19.57 -15.88 -2.82
CA LEU A 130 18.89 -15.04 -3.81
C LEU A 130 19.57 -13.69 -4.04
N GLY A 131 20.46 -13.26 -3.13
CA GLY A 131 21.03 -11.93 -3.12
C GLY A 131 20.31 -10.98 -2.13
N PRO A 132 20.71 -9.70 -2.10
CA PRO A 132 20.11 -8.70 -1.23
C PRO A 132 18.59 -8.65 -1.37
N LYS A 133 17.86 -8.56 -0.26
CA LYS A 133 16.38 -8.56 -0.25
C LYS A 133 15.77 -7.35 -0.95
N GLU A 134 16.54 -6.27 -1.04
CA GLU A 134 16.20 -5.03 -1.74
C GLU A 134 16.07 -5.26 -3.24
N ASP A 135 16.79 -6.23 -3.79
CA ASP A 135 16.81 -6.58 -5.22
C ASP A 135 15.75 -7.63 -5.59
N TRP A 136 14.99 -8.13 -4.61
CA TRP A 136 13.98 -9.17 -4.87
C TRP A 136 12.77 -8.57 -5.59
N GLY A 137 12.76 -8.69 -6.92
CA GLY A 137 11.66 -8.21 -7.76
C GLY A 137 10.33 -8.91 -7.52
N ILE A 138 9.24 -8.27 -7.94
CA ILE A 138 7.86 -8.71 -7.67
C ILE A 138 7.58 -10.18 -8.05
N VAL A 139 8.08 -10.65 -9.19
CA VAL A 139 7.86 -12.02 -9.68
C VAL A 139 8.46 -13.05 -8.70
N LEU A 140 9.70 -12.82 -8.25
CA LEU A 140 10.36 -13.66 -7.25
C LEU A 140 9.56 -13.64 -5.94
N LEU A 141 9.16 -12.46 -5.46
CA LEU A 141 8.40 -12.34 -4.23
C LEU A 141 7.07 -13.11 -4.28
N ARG A 142 6.32 -13.04 -5.38
CA ARG A 142 5.06 -13.80 -5.51
C ARG A 142 5.29 -15.30 -5.60
N GLY A 143 6.33 -15.75 -6.30
CA GLY A 143 6.75 -17.15 -6.29
C GLY A 143 7.10 -17.65 -4.87
N LEU A 144 7.82 -16.84 -4.08
CA LEU A 144 8.10 -17.15 -2.68
C LEU A 144 6.83 -17.17 -1.81
N ALA A 145 5.90 -16.24 -2.04
CA ALA A 145 4.61 -16.20 -1.34
C ALA A 145 3.78 -17.46 -1.59
N GLU A 146 3.70 -17.93 -2.83
CA GLU A 146 3.03 -19.20 -3.18
C GLU A 146 3.62 -20.40 -2.43
N ILE A 147 4.95 -20.47 -2.32
CA ILE A 147 5.63 -21.54 -1.57
C ILE A 147 5.33 -21.42 -0.07
N LEU A 148 5.35 -20.22 0.50
CA LEU A 148 5.01 -19.98 1.90
C LEU A 148 3.56 -20.38 2.22
N ILE A 149 2.63 -20.14 1.29
CA ILE A 149 1.23 -20.54 1.41
C ILE A 149 1.08 -22.06 1.38
N GLN A 150 1.87 -22.79 0.58
CA GLN A 150 1.90 -24.27 0.63
C GLN A 150 2.31 -24.77 2.03
N GLY A 151 3.21 -24.07 2.70
CA GLY A 151 3.65 -24.36 4.07
C GLY A 151 2.71 -23.87 5.20
N LEU A 152 1.61 -23.19 4.85
CA LEU A 152 0.70 -22.54 5.81
C LEU A 152 0.21 -23.46 6.94
N PRO A 153 -0.17 -24.74 6.70
CA PRO A 153 -0.61 -25.64 7.78
C PRO A 153 0.44 -25.84 8.90
N ASN A 154 1.72 -25.63 8.58
CA ASN A 154 2.85 -25.88 9.48
C ASN A 154 3.45 -24.61 10.09
N ARG A 155 2.90 -23.43 9.78
CA ARG A 155 3.41 -22.14 10.30
C ARG A 155 3.36 -22.03 11.82
N ARG A 156 2.55 -22.84 12.50
CA ARG A 156 2.29 -22.80 13.95
C ARG A 156 3.05 -23.84 14.79
N ARG A 157 4.10 -24.46 14.23
CA ARG A 157 4.88 -25.50 14.94
C ARG A 157 5.57 -24.99 16.21
N SER A 158 6.05 -23.76 16.19
CA SER A 158 6.67 -23.09 17.34
C SER A 158 6.51 -21.56 17.20
N PRO A 159 6.77 -20.78 18.26
CA PRO A 159 6.76 -19.32 18.18
C PRO A 159 7.62 -18.77 17.05
N ASP A 160 8.81 -19.36 16.83
CA ASP A 160 9.71 -18.97 15.75
C ASP A 160 9.14 -19.27 14.37
N HIS A 161 8.42 -20.39 14.19
CA HIS A 161 7.75 -20.69 12.91
C HIS A 161 6.67 -19.65 12.61
N GLU A 162 5.86 -19.29 13.61
CA GLU A 162 4.77 -18.33 13.40
C GLU A 162 5.36 -16.95 13.09
N ARG A 163 6.35 -16.49 13.88
CA ARG A 163 7.07 -15.23 13.68
C ARG A 163 7.75 -15.13 12.32
N VAL A 164 8.49 -16.17 11.91
CA VAL A 164 9.23 -16.18 10.65
C VAL A 164 8.28 -16.25 9.45
N TRP A 165 7.23 -17.06 9.53
CA TRP A 165 6.24 -17.14 8.46
C TRP A 165 5.48 -15.83 8.27
N LEU A 166 4.97 -15.21 9.36
CA LEU A 166 4.25 -13.94 9.29
C LEU A 166 5.10 -12.85 8.63
N ASN A 167 6.37 -12.75 9.03
CA ASN A 167 7.27 -11.77 8.44
C ASN A 167 7.54 -12.03 6.96
N LEU A 168 7.92 -13.26 6.58
CA LEU A 168 8.27 -13.59 5.20
C LEU A 168 7.06 -13.49 4.28
N ALA A 169 5.89 -13.98 4.71
CA ALA A 169 4.66 -13.90 3.93
C ALA A 169 4.25 -12.43 3.72
N GLY A 170 4.28 -11.62 4.78
CA GLY A 170 3.97 -10.19 4.68
C GLY A 170 4.97 -9.45 3.79
N PHE A 171 6.27 -9.77 3.90
CA PHE A 171 7.31 -9.20 3.04
C PHE A 171 7.04 -9.58 1.58
N CYS A 172 6.84 -10.85 1.27
CA CYS A 172 6.65 -11.34 -0.09
C CYS A 172 5.35 -10.86 -0.75
N LEU A 173 4.34 -10.51 0.04
CA LEU A 173 3.04 -10.05 -0.47
C LEU A 173 2.89 -8.54 -0.53
N ARG A 174 3.78 -7.74 0.08
CA ARG A 174 3.66 -6.28 0.03
C ARG A 174 3.61 -5.76 -1.42
N PRO A 175 2.78 -4.74 -1.73
CA PRO A 175 1.81 -4.05 -0.88
C PRO A 175 0.44 -4.76 -0.70
N GLY A 176 0.30 -5.96 -1.26
CA GLY A 176 -0.96 -6.70 -1.38
C GLY A 176 -1.62 -6.56 -2.76
N PHE A 177 -1.05 -5.77 -3.67
CA PHE A 177 -1.54 -5.56 -5.03
C PHE A 177 -0.40 -5.22 -6.00
N GLY A 178 -0.72 -5.14 -7.29
CA GLY A 178 0.23 -4.82 -8.37
C GLY A 178 0.76 -6.03 -9.14
N HIS A 179 0.41 -7.27 -8.73
CA HIS A 179 0.66 -8.49 -9.48
C HIS A 179 -0.66 -9.26 -9.75
N PRO A 180 -0.82 -9.97 -10.89
CA PRO A 180 -2.05 -10.72 -11.20
C PRO A 180 -2.50 -11.73 -10.16
N LEU A 181 -1.54 -12.31 -9.43
CA LEU A 181 -1.81 -13.31 -8.40
C LEU A 181 -2.26 -12.70 -7.07
N ASP A 182 -2.16 -11.39 -6.89
CA ASP A 182 -2.28 -10.76 -5.58
C ASP A 182 -3.65 -10.93 -4.95
N GLU A 183 -4.72 -10.75 -5.72
CA GLU A 183 -6.07 -10.93 -5.22
C GLU A 183 -6.25 -12.34 -4.60
N THR A 184 -5.75 -13.36 -5.30
CA THR A 184 -5.87 -14.77 -4.85
C THR A 184 -4.94 -15.07 -3.66
N LEU A 185 -3.67 -14.62 -3.71
CA LEU A 185 -2.71 -14.88 -2.65
C LEU A 185 -3.08 -14.16 -1.35
N VAL A 186 -3.49 -12.89 -1.45
CA VAL A 186 -3.93 -12.09 -0.31
C VAL A 186 -5.22 -12.67 0.28
N ALA A 187 -6.20 -13.05 -0.55
CA ALA A 187 -7.40 -13.73 -0.07
C ALA A 187 -7.05 -15.01 0.70
N LYS A 188 -6.11 -15.82 0.17
CA LYS A 188 -5.68 -17.06 0.83
C LYS A 188 -5.00 -16.81 2.17
N VAL A 189 -4.14 -15.78 2.26
CA VAL A 189 -3.54 -15.39 3.54
C VAL A 189 -4.59 -14.84 4.49
N PHE A 190 -5.59 -14.10 4.02
CA PHE A 190 -6.65 -13.55 4.86
C PHE A 190 -7.52 -14.62 5.54
N GLU A 191 -7.65 -15.82 4.98
CA GLU A 191 -8.28 -16.98 5.65
C GLU A 191 -7.61 -17.33 7.00
N VAL A 192 -6.37 -16.92 7.21
CA VAL A 192 -5.64 -17.10 8.47
C VAL A 192 -6.11 -16.14 9.55
N PHE A 193 -6.63 -14.97 9.17
CA PHE A 193 -6.94 -13.89 10.10
C PHE A 193 -7.82 -14.30 11.29
N PRO A 194 -8.96 -15.01 11.09
CA PRO A 194 -9.84 -15.43 12.20
C PRO A 194 -9.15 -16.34 13.22
N GLN A 195 -8.05 -16.98 12.84
CA GLN A 195 -7.34 -17.91 13.70
C GLN A 195 -6.48 -17.21 14.76
N ALA A 196 -6.20 -15.90 14.62
CA ALA A 196 -5.33 -15.09 15.48
C ALA A 196 -3.89 -15.65 15.67
N PRO A 197 -2.97 -14.98 16.38
CA PRO A 197 -1.71 -15.62 16.79
C PRO A 197 -1.93 -16.82 17.72
N GLN A 198 -1.33 -17.97 17.42
CA GLN A 198 -1.40 -19.13 18.34
C GLN A 198 -0.54 -18.87 19.59
N PHE A 199 0.68 -18.39 19.39
CA PHE A 199 1.62 -18.11 20.48
C PHE A 199 1.38 -16.71 21.06
N SER A 200 0.14 -16.46 21.52
CA SER A 200 -0.34 -15.13 21.93
C SER A 200 0.32 -14.53 23.17
N GLN A 201 1.14 -15.29 23.90
CA GLN A 201 1.96 -14.79 25.01
C GLN A 201 3.26 -14.12 24.53
N GLU A 202 3.65 -14.38 23.27
CA GLU A 202 4.88 -13.88 22.68
C GLU A 202 4.62 -12.53 21.99
N SER A 203 5.09 -11.44 22.61
CA SER A 203 4.89 -10.07 22.08
C SER A 203 5.40 -9.92 20.64
N GLN A 204 6.53 -10.57 20.32
CA GLN A 204 7.10 -10.52 18.98
C GLN A 204 6.21 -11.18 17.91
N VAL A 205 5.41 -12.20 18.28
CA VAL A 205 4.47 -12.82 17.34
C VAL A 205 3.34 -11.83 17.02
N TRP A 206 2.88 -11.04 18.00
CA TRP A 206 1.91 -9.97 17.75
C TRP A 206 2.47 -8.85 16.87
N SER A 207 3.71 -8.44 17.12
CA SER A 207 4.41 -7.45 16.27
C SER A 207 4.43 -7.89 14.80
N GLU A 208 4.85 -9.13 14.51
CA GLU A 208 4.86 -9.65 13.14
C GLU A 208 3.46 -9.89 12.58
N TRP A 209 2.49 -10.23 13.43
CA TRP A 209 1.09 -10.38 13.03
C TRP A 209 0.52 -9.07 12.49
N TRP A 210 0.65 -7.97 13.24
CA TRP A 210 0.20 -6.66 12.78
C TRP A 210 1.00 -6.15 11.58
N THR A 211 2.31 -6.43 11.55
CA THR A 211 3.18 -6.06 10.43
C THR A 211 2.75 -6.75 9.13
N LEU A 212 2.40 -8.05 9.17
CA LEU A 212 1.88 -8.76 7.99
C LEU A 212 0.63 -8.07 7.44
N TRP A 213 -0.37 -7.80 8.28
CA TRP A 213 -1.61 -7.17 7.82
C TRP A 213 -1.39 -5.76 7.30
N ARG A 214 -0.47 -5.00 7.92
CA ARG A 214 -0.10 -3.65 7.47
C ARG A 214 0.49 -3.70 6.07
N ARG A 215 1.44 -4.63 5.84
CA ARG A 215 2.15 -4.78 4.56
C ARG A 215 1.24 -5.14 3.40
N ILE A 216 0.13 -5.83 3.66
CA ILE A 216 -0.80 -6.28 2.62
C ILE A 216 -2.12 -5.50 2.62
N ALA A 217 -2.24 -4.46 3.46
CA ALA A 217 -3.49 -3.71 3.63
C ALA A 217 -4.01 -3.13 2.30
N GLY A 218 -3.11 -2.74 1.39
CA GLY A 218 -3.47 -2.24 0.07
C GLY A 218 -4.20 -3.26 -0.81
N GLY A 219 -4.00 -4.56 -0.58
CA GLY A 219 -4.71 -5.64 -1.27
C GLY A 219 -6.03 -6.07 -0.64
N LEU A 220 -6.43 -5.43 0.46
CA LEU A 220 -7.65 -5.78 1.19
C LEU A 220 -8.76 -4.80 0.85
N ASP A 221 -9.91 -5.33 0.44
CA ASP A 221 -11.14 -4.56 0.25
C ASP A 221 -11.66 -3.90 1.55
N ASP A 222 -12.62 -2.99 1.40
CA ASP A 222 -13.27 -2.26 2.48
C ASP A 222 -13.77 -3.16 3.62
N ARG A 223 -14.36 -4.31 3.27
CA ARG A 223 -14.91 -5.26 4.24
C ARG A 223 -13.79 -5.90 5.06
N ARG A 224 -12.71 -6.34 4.42
CA ARG A 224 -11.56 -6.97 5.08
C ARG A 224 -10.81 -5.98 5.94
N GLN A 225 -10.60 -4.74 5.49
CA GLN A 225 -10.01 -3.68 6.33
C GLN A 225 -10.90 -3.34 7.54
N SER A 226 -12.23 -3.30 7.37
CA SER A 226 -13.17 -3.11 8.47
C SER A 226 -13.08 -4.22 9.52
N ILE A 227 -12.93 -5.48 9.10
CA ILE A 227 -12.71 -6.63 9.99
C ILE A 227 -11.40 -6.46 10.79
N LEU A 228 -10.31 -6.03 10.14
CA LEU A 228 -9.05 -5.75 10.82
C LEU A 228 -9.21 -4.65 11.88
N PHE A 229 -9.89 -3.55 11.53
CA PHE A 229 -10.14 -2.45 12.44
C PHE A 229 -10.96 -2.87 13.66
N GLU A 230 -12.07 -3.59 13.48
CA GLU A 230 -12.89 -4.09 14.58
C GLU A 230 -12.10 -4.99 15.54
N SER A 231 -11.18 -5.81 15.00
CA SER A 231 -10.29 -6.64 15.81
C SER A 231 -9.26 -5.85 16.64
N ALA A 232 -8.92 -4.64 16.19
CA ALA A 232 -7.96 -3.76 16.85
C ALA A 232 -8.59 -2.98 18.01
N LEU A 233 -9.91 -2.71 17.95
CA LEU A 233 -10.62 -1.91 18.94
C LEU A 233 -10.39 -2.32 20.40
N PRO A 234 -10.40 -3.63 20.79
CA PRO A 234 -10.14 -4.03 22.17
C PRO A 234 -8.79 -3.55 22.74
N TYR A 235 -7.79 -3.32 21.87
CA TYR A 235 -6.44 -2.93 22.26
C TYR A 235 -6.10 -1.46 21.95
N LEU A 236 -7.00 -0.74 21.28
CA LEU A 236 -6.79 0.64 20.85
C LEU A 236 -7.80 1.62 21.46
N GLU A 237 -9.08 1.24 21.50
CA GLU A 237 -10.16 2.14 21.91
C GLU A 237 -10.09 2.44 23.42
N PRO A 238 -10.01 3.71 23.85
CA PRO A 238 -9.90 4.07 25.27
C PRO A 238 -11.02 3.50 26.16
N SER A 239 -12.25 3.45 25.65
CA SER A 239 -13.41 2.92 26.37
C SER A 239 -13.31 1.40 26.61
N ARG A 240 -12.69 0.66 25.68
CA ARG A 240 -12.48 -0.79 25.77
C ARG A 240 -11.25 -1.14 26.60
N LEU A 241 -10.21 -0.32 26.54
CA LEU A 241 -8.99 -0.47 27.34
C LEU A 241 -9.25 -0.40 28.86
N ARG A 242 -10.30 0.32 29.28
CA ARG A 242 -10.74 0.39 30.69
C ARG A 242 -11.41 -0.90 31.19
N ARG A 243 -11.66 -1.88 30.32
CA ARG A 243 -12.34 -3.14 30.68
C ARG A 243 -11.33 -4.21 31.07
N ALA A 244 -11.48 -4.78 32.26
CA ALA A 244 -10.70 -5.93 32.73
C ALA A 244 -9.19 -5.78 32.48
N ASN A 245 -8.53 -6.82 31.96
CA ASN A 245 -7.09 -6.85 31.70
C ASN A 245 -6.72 -6.32 30.29
N GLN A 246 -7.60 -5.60 29.60
CA GLN A 246 -7.35 -5.19 28.20
C GLN A 246 -6.19 -4.22 28.06
N ALA A 247 -5.98 -3.30 29.00
CA ALA A 247 -4.82 -2.41 28.98
C ALA A 247 -3.48 -3.15 29.09
N GLU A 248 -3.42 -4.23 29.88
CA GLU A 248 -2.23 -5.08 29.97
C GLU A 248 -2.01 -5.86 28.68
N LEU A 249 -3.08 -6.45 28.12
CA LEU A 249 -3.02 -7.16 26.84
C LEU A 249 -2.57 -6.22 25.71
N ALA A 250 -3.13 -5.00 25.63
CA ALA A 250 -2.74 -4.01 24.62
C ALA A 250 -1.24 -3.70 24.65
N ARG A 251 -0.64 -3.60 25.85
CA ARG A 251 0.81 -3.39 26.01
C ARG A 251 1.64 -4.58 25.54
N LYS A 252 1.14 -5.81 25.73
CA LYS A 252 1.84 -7.05 25.36
C LYS A 252 1.62 -7.49 23.91
N ARG A 253 0.64 -6.89 23.21
CA ARG A 253 0.22 -7.30 21.86
C ARG A 253 0.69 -6.32 20.78
N GLY A 254 1.95 -5.89 20.85
CA GLY A 254 2.57 -5.04 19.83
C GLY A 254 1.81 -3.72 19.59
N PRO A 255 1.68 -2.84 20.60
CA PRO A 255 0.84 -1.63 20.51
C PRO A 255 1.26 -0.67 19.39
N GLU A 256 2.55 -0.59 19.08
CA GLU A 256 3.08 0.26 18.00
C GLU A 256 2.71 -0.30 16.63
N ASP A 257 2.94 -1.59 16.38
CA ASP A 257 2.64 -2.21 15.10
C ASP A 257 1.14 -2.31 14.84
N LEU A 258 0.34 -2.51 15.89
CA LEU A 258 -1.12 -2.42 15.82
C LEU A 258 -1.54 -1.03 15.35
N LEU A 259 -0.97 0.02 15.94
CA LEU A 259 -1.30 1.38 15.56
C LEU A 259 -0.86 1.68 14.12
N ARG A 260 0.33 1.20 13.71
CA ARG A 260 0.79 1.32 12.33
C ARG A 260 -0.13 0.60 11.33
N LEU A 261 -0.65 -0.57 11.69
CA LEU A 261 -1.67 -1.27 10.92
C LEU A 261 -2.91 -0.40 10.77
N VAL A 262 -3.50 0.06 11.87
CA VAL A 262 -4.76 0.82 11.84
C VAL A 262 -4.64 2.10 11.01
N ALA A 263 -3.52 2.81 11.13
CA ALA A 263 -3.28 4.01 10.33
C ALA A 263 -3.03 3.73 8.84
N SER A 264 -2.77 2.48 8.46
CA SER A 264 -2.62 2.05 7.06
C SER A 264 -3.93 1.53 6.44
N LEU A 265 -5.04 1.50 7.18
CA LEU A 265 -6.34 1.04 6.67
C LEU A 265 -7.07 2.20 5.98
N GLU A 266 -6.70 2.47 4.73
CA GLU A 266 -7.19 3.63 3.99
C GLU A 266 -8.65 3.53 3.53
N HIS A 267 -9.24 2.32 3.49
CA HIS A 267 -10.66 2.13 3.18
C HIS A 267 -11.59 2.36 4.37
N LEU A 268 -11.05 2.65 5.56
CA LEU A 268 -11.88 3.07 6.69
C LEU A 268 -12.62 4.37 6.37
N SER A 269 -13.85 4.47 6.88
CA SER A 269 -14.64 5.69 6.73
C SER A 269 -13.90 6.89 7.33
N ALA A 270 -14.11 8.08 6.76
CA ALA A 270 -13.56 9.32 7.31
C ALA A 270 -13.92 9.48 8.81
N LYS A 271 -15.13 9.09 9.21
CA LYS A 271 -15.60 9.11 10.60
C LYS A 271 -14.78 8.23 11.53
N ASP A 272 -14.44 7.01 11.11
CA ASP A 272 -13.62 6.11 11.92
C ASP A 272 -12.18 6.63 12.02
N LYS A 273 -11.64 7.20 10.94
CA LYS A 273 -10.31 7.83 10.96
C LYS A 273 -10.26 9.04 11.92
N VAL A 274 -11.28 9.89 11.92
CA VAL A 274 -11.42 11.00 12.89
C VAL A 274 -11.42 10.46 14.31
N ARG A 275 -12.27 9.47 14.59
CA ARG A 275 -12.38 8.83 15.91
C ARG A 275 -11.05 8.24 16.38
N ILE A 276 -10.27 7.64 15.49
CA ILE A 276 -8.92 7.16 15.81
C ILE A 276 -8.03 8.34 16.20
N GLY A 277 -7.99 9.41 15.40
CA GLY A 277 -7.17 10.58 15.71
C GLY A 277 -7.53 11.26 17.04
N GLU A 278 -8.81 11.31 17.41
CA GLU A 278 -9.26 11.79 18.73
C GLU A 278 -8.70 10.95 19.89
N TRP A 279 -8.43 9.65 19.67
CA TRP A 279 -7.78 8.81 20.66
C TRP A 279 -6.27 9.03 20.74
N LEU A 280 -5.63 9.41 19.62
CA LEU A 280 -4.19 9.58 19.52
C LEU A 280 -3.73 10.96 19.98
N LEU A 281 -4.43 12.02 19.59
CA LEU A 281 -4.04 13.41 19.89
C LEU A 281 -3.75 13.67 21.38
N PRO A 282 -4.60 13.24 22.35
CA PRO A 282 -4.34 13.49 23.76
C PRO A 282 -3.10 12.78 24.32
N ARG A 283 -2.57 11.78 23.59
CA ARG A 283 -1.39 10.98 23.97
C ARG A 283 -0.07 11.63 23.54
N ILE A 284 -0.13 12.55 22.59
CA ILE A 284 1.03 13.31 22.13
C ILE A 284 1.65 14.06 23.31
N GLY A 285 2.97 13.92 23.49
CA GLY A 285 3.75 14.49 24.58
C GLY A 285 3.53 13.82 25.94
N LYS A 286 2.72 12.76 26.02
CA LYS A 286 2.35 12.13 27.30
C LYS A 286 2.66 10.64 27.38
N ALA A 287 2.28 9.85 26.37
CA ALA A 287 2.35 8.39 26.47
C ALA A 287 2.47 7.68 25.11
N GLY A 288 3.23 6.59 25.09
CA GLY A 288 3.51 5.80 23.87
C GLY A 288 4.63 6.39 23.03
N ASP A 289 5.03 5.65 21.99
CA ASP A 289 6.04 6.10 21.05
C ASP A 289 5.50 7.30 20.24
N GLN A 290 6.15 8.45 20.41
CA GLN A 290 5.73 9.70 19.79
C GLN A 290 5.90 9.69 18.27
N ARG A 291 6.94 9.01 17.76
CA ARG A 291 7.17 8.90 16.32
C ARG A 291 6.04 8.13 15.65
N VAL A 292 5.60 7.04 16.28
CA VAL A 292 4.47 6.23 15.80
C VAL A 292 3.17 7.02 15.85
N LEU A 293 2.93 7.79 16.92
CA LEU A 293 1.72 8.61 17.03
C LEU A 293 1.66 9.68 15.94
N TRP A 294 2.75 10.40 15.71
CA TRP A 294 2.83 11.41 14.65
C TRP A 294 2.61 10.79 13.28
N TRP A 295 3.41 9.77 12.94
CA TRP A 295 3.29 9.04 11.68
C TRP A 295 1.86 8.54 11.44
N SER A 296 1.20 8.03 12.49
CA SER A 296 -0.17 7.51 12.37
C SER A 296 -1.18 8.60 12.08
N LEU A 297 -1.06 9.78 12.72
CA LEU A 297 -1.90 10.93 12.42
C LEU A 297 -1.68 11.41 10.97
N GLY A 298 -0.42 11.49 10.53
CA GLY A 298 -0.07 11.84 9.16
C GLY A 298 -0.68 10.89 8.13
N ARG A 299 -0.63 9.57 8.37
CA ARG A 299 -1.23 8.57 7.50
C ARG A 299 -2.76 8.63 7.47
N LEU A 300 -3.39 8.76 8.64
CA LEU A 300 -4.86 8.86 8.75
C LEU A 300 -5.42 10.10 8.06
N GLY A 301 -4.73 11.23 8.21
CA GLY A 301 -5.18 12.52 7.68
C GLY A 301 -4.62 12.90 6.32
N SER A 302 -3.87 12.02 5.65
CA SER A 302 -3.26 12.26 4.34
C SER A 302 -4.32 12.69 3.31
N ARG A 303 -4.06 13.78 2.57
CA ARG A 303 -4.97 14.29 1.53
C ARG A 303 -4.97 13.44 0.27
N LYS A 304 -3.84 12.78 -0.02
CA LYS A 304 -3.69 11.82 -1.12
C LYS A 304 -3.47 10.44 -0.48
N PRO A 305 -4.52 9.60 -0.36
CA PRO A 305 -4.37 8.21 0.03
C PRO A 305 -3.46 7.47 -0.97
N TRP A 306 -2.81 6.41 -0.51
CA TRP A 306 -1.94 5.60 -1.32
C TRP A 306 -2.66 4.48 -2.08
N HIS A 307 -3.69 3.87 -1.48
CA HIS A 307 -4.55 2.84 -2.08
C HIS A 307 -6.04 3.08 -1.85
N GLY A 308 -6.39 3.95 -0.90
CA GLY A 308 -7.79 4.29 -0.60
C GLY A 308 -8.41 5.28 -1.59
N SER A 309 -9.74 5.31 -1.63
CA SER A 309 -10.48 6.33 -2.38
C SER A 309 -10.41 7.70 -1.68
N SER A 310 -10.43 8.78 -2.48
CA SER A 310 -10.56 10.16 -2.00
C SER A 310 -11.81 10.40 -1.15
N HIS A 311 -12.88 9.62 -1.34
CA HIS A 311 -14.11 9.70 -0.53
C HIS A 311 -13.87 9.39 0.96
N ASN A 312 -12.83 8.64 1.29
CA ASN A 312 -12.48 8.28 2.67
C ASN A 312 -11.44 9.23 3.28
N VAL A 313 -11.06 10.30 2.58
CA VAL A 313 -10.21 11.37 3.14
C VAL A 313 -11.00 12.13 4.20
N ILE A 314 -10.35 12.43 5.31
CA ILE A 314 -10.98 13.19 6.40
C ILE A 314 -11.26 14.63 5.94
N PRO A 315 -12.47 15.19 6.15
CA PRO A 315 -12.75 16.59 5.83
C PRO A 315 -11.74 17.57 6.43
N SER A 316 -11.42 18.66 5.73
CA SER A 316 -10.43 19.65 6.17
C SER A 316 -10.76 20.27 7.54
N SER A 317 -12.05 20.47 7.84
CA SER A 317 -12.52 20.97 9.13
C SER A 317 -12.15 20.07 10.32
N GLU A 318 -12.10 18.75 10.11
CA GLU A 318 -11.84 17.77 11.17
C GLU A 318 -10.34 17.59 11.47
N VAL A 319 -9.45 17.93 10.52
CA VAL A 319 -8.00 17.84 10.72
C VAL A 319 -7.37 19.16 11.14
N ARG A 320 -8.13 20.26 11.19
CA ARG A 320 -7.60 21.59 11.53
C ARG A 320 -6.93 21.60 12.90
N ASN A 321 -7.60 21.03 13.91
CA ASN A 321 -7.04 20.88 15.26
C ASN A 321 -5.81 19.95 15.30
N TRP A 322 -5.68 18.99 14.39
CA TRP A 322 -4.50 18.11 14.30
C TRP A 322 -3.33 18.92 13.76
N LEU A 323 -3.55 19.70 12.70
CA LEU A 323 -2.56 20.60 12.12
C LEU A 323 -2.11 21.66 13.14
N ASP A 324 -3.03 22.30 13.85
CA ASP A 324 -2.67 23.28 14.88
C ASP A 324 -1.79 22.66 15.97
N ARG A 325 -2.09 21.42 16.39
CA ARG A 325 -1.26 20.69 17.35
C ARG A 325 0.13 20.38 16.80
N MET A 326 0.26 20.03 15.52
CA MET A 326 1.53 19.74 14.85
C MET A 326 2.35 21.02 14.63
N MET A 327 1.73 22.10 14.15
CA MET A 327 2.37 23.40 13.92
C MET A 327 2.88 24.04 15.21
N GLY A 328 2.30 23.69 16.37
CA GLY A 328 2.79 24.12 17.68
C GLY A 328 4.03 23.37 18.18
N GLU A 329 4.54 22.38 17.45
CA GLU A 329 5.78 21.66 17.80
C GLU A 329 7.03 22.37 17.23
N ASP A 330 8.19 22.10 17.84
CA ASP A 330 9.49 22.45 17.24
C ASP A 330 9.75 21.50 16.05
N LEU A 331 9.26 21.86 14.86
CA LEU A 331 9.30 21.03 13.65
C LEU A 331 10.72 20.63 13.23
N LYS A 332 11.72 21.44 13.60
CA LYS A 332 13.13 21.14 13.35
C LYS A 332 13.62 19.97 14.21
N LYS A 333 13.16 19.86 15.45
CA LYS A 333 13.46 18.72 16.33
C LYS A 333 12.52 17.53 16.10
N ASN A 334 11.27 17.81 15.72
CA ASN A 334 10.22 16.82 15.56
C ASN A 334 9.83 16.69 14.07
N THR A 335 10.72 16.05 13.31
CA THR A 335 10.53 15.85 11.86
C THR A 335 9.35 14.94 11.54
N ASP A 336 8.95 14.04 12.45
CA ASP A 336 7.77 13.19 12.28
C ASP A 336 6.47 14.02 12.31
N ALA A 337 6.37 14.98 13.23
CA ALA A 337 5.24 15.93 13.23
C ALA A 337 5.23 16.80 11.97
N ALA A 338 6.41 17.23 11.50
CA ALA A 338 6.52 18.07 10.32
C ALA A 338 6.11 17.34 9.03
N LEU A 339 6.60 16.12 8.80
CA LEU A 339 6.16 15.31 7.66
C LEU A 339 4.67 14.98 7.77
N SER A 340 4.18 14.65 8.97
CA SER A 340 2.75 14.38 9.18
C SER A 340 1.88 15.60 8.85
N ALA A 341 2.31 16.80 9.25
CA ALA A 341 1.63 18.04 8.88
C ALA A 341 1.64 18.27 7.37
N ALA A 342 2.78 18.02 6.70
CA ALA A 342 2.89 18.14 5.25
C ALA A 342 1.95 17.18 4.50
N LEU A 343 1.77 15.95 4.99
CA LEU A 343 0.82 14.99 4.40
C LEU A 343 -0.65 15.41 4.60
N ILE A 344 -0.98 15.95 5.78
CA ILE A 344 -2.34 16.40 6.10
C ILE A 344 -2.69 17.70 5.39
N ALA A 345 -1.71 18.57 5.14
CA ALA A 345 -1.90 19.83 4.43
C ALA A 345 -1.51 19.77 2.94
N ARG A 346 -1.17 18.57 2.43
CA ARG A 346 -0.71 18.38 1.05
C ARG A 346 -1.71 18.99 0.07
N PHE A 347 -1.24 19.86 -0.80
CA PHE A 347 -2.08 20.50 -1.79
C PHE A 347 -2.41 19.52 -2.92
N THR A 348 -3.69 19.28 -3.12
CA THR A 348 -4.22 18.35 -4.12
C THR A 348 -4.79 19.07 -5.33
N GLY A 349 -5.16 20.34 -5.20
CA GLY A 349 -5.92 21.09 -6.20
C GLY A 349 -7.42 20.87 -6.13
N ASP A 350 -7.89 19.92 -5.30
CA ASP A 350 -9.30 19.70 -5.01
C ASP A 350 -9.71 20.50 -3.76
N ARG A 351 -10.55 21.52 -4.00
CA ARG A 351 -11.08 22.42 -2.97
C ARG A 351 -11.83 21.69 -1.84
N LEU A 352 -12.38 20.50 -2.09
CA LEU A 352 -13.10 19.73 -1.07
C LEU A 352 -12.15 19.00 -0.11
N LEU A 353 -10.94 18.66 -0.58
CA LEU A 353 -9.96 17.92 0.20
C LEU A 353 -8.95 18.85 0.89
N ASP A 354 -8.59 19.91 0.18
CA ASP A 354 -7.57 20.86 0.59
C ASP A 354 -7.96 21.64 1.86
N VAL A 355 -6.97 21.85 2.73
CA VAL A 355 -7.09 22.79 3.85
C VAL A 355 -7.00 24.24 3.34
N ASP A 356 -7.49 25.20 4.14
CA ASP A 356 -7.53 26.60 3.75
C ASP A 356 -6.13 27.19 3.48
N VAL A 357 -6.09 28.19 2.61
CA VAL A 357 -4.85 28.80 2.13
C VAL A 357 -4.01 29.36 3.28
N GLU A 358 -4.64 30.01 4.27
CA GLU A 358 -3.95 30.58 5.43
C GLU A 358 -3.20 29.50 6.24
N THR A 359 -3.82 28.34 6.45
CA THR A 359 -3.16 27.18 7.08
C THR A 359 -1.96 26.71 6.28
N ARG A 360 -2.12 26.57 4.96
CA ARG A 360 -1.04 26.07 4.10
C ARG A 360 0.14 27.03 4.07
N GLU A 361 -0.11 28.32 3.90
CA GLU A 361 0.92 29.36 3.89
C GLU A 361 1.66 29.44 5.24
N THR A 362 0.93 29.32 6.34
CA THR A 362 1.52 29.25 7.69
C THR A 362 2.45 28.03 7.81
N LEU A 363 1.99 26.85 7.39
CA LEU A 363 2.80 25.64 7.45
C LEU A 363 4.03 25.73 6.53
N VAL A 364 3.89 26.27 5.32
CA VAL A 364 5.01 26.50 4.40
C VAL A 364 6.09 27.33 5.08
N HIS A 365 5.73 28.46 5.69
CA HIS A 365 6.68 29.29 6.43
C HIS A 365 7.37 28.55 7.59
N LEU A 366 6.62 27.76 8.36
CA LEU A 366 7.19 26.97 9.47
C LEU A 366 8.17 25.89 8.96
N LEU A 367 7.86 25.22 7.84
CA LEU A 367 8.73 24.21 7.24
C LEU A 367 10.03 24.85 6.71
N GLU A 368 9.93 26.01 6.06
CA GLU A 368 11.08 26.79 5.55
C GLU A 368 11.97 27.29 6.69
N GLU A 369 11.39 27.88 7.74
CA GLU A 369 12.13 28.38 8.91
C GLU A 369 12.87 27.25 9.63
N ALA A 370 12.23 26.08 9.75
CA ALA A 370 12.82 24.87 10.30
C ALA A 370 13.92 24.26 9.41
N LYS A 371 14.06 24.73 8.16
CA LYS A 371 14.98 24.23 7.13
C LYS A 371 14.76 22.74 6.82
N LEU A 372 13.49 22.35 6.70
CA LEU A 372 13.09 21.00 6.34
C LEU A 372 13.23 20.78 4.82
N PRO A 373 13.17 19.51 4.33
CA PRO A 373 13.33 19.21 2.92
C PRO A 373 12.39 20.03 2.02
N GLU A 374 12.93 20.56 0.93
CA GLU A 374 12.15 21.33 -0.06
C GLU A 374 11.00 20.50 -0.64
N SER A 375 11.17 19.18 -0.77
CA SER A 375 10.10 18.28 -1.17
C SER A 375 8.87 18.40 -0.27
N TRP A 376 9.04 18.61 1.04
CA TRP A 376 7.92 18.74 1.98
C TRP A 376 7.23 20.09 1.87
N VAL A 377 7.98 21.16 1.59
CA VAL A 377 7.41 22.48 1.31
C VAL A 377 6.56 22.42 0.05
N ARG A 378 7.10 21.81 -1.02
CA ARG A 378 6.42 21.63 -2.30
C ARG A 378 5.12 20.83 -2.17
N LEU A 379 5.08 19.80 -1.30
CA LEU A 379 3.85 19.05 -1.04
C LEU A 379 2.71 19.96 -0.58
N VAL A 380 3.00 21.04 0.15
CA VAL A 380 2.00 21.93 0.75
C VAL A 380 1.70 23.14 -0.12
N SER A 381 2.68 23.63 -0.89
CA SER A 381 2.55 24.84 -1.71
C SER A 381 2.03 24.60 -3.12
N GLU A 382 2.29 23.43 -3.70
CA GLU A 382 1.94 23.10 -5.08
C GLU A 382 1.48 21.63 -5.24
N VAL A 383 0.78 21.33 -6.34
CA VAL A 383 0.38 19.96 -6.65
C VAL A 383 1.63 19.18 -7.07
N SER A 384 2.13 18.36 -6.16
CA SER A 384 3.37 17.60 -6.33
C SER A 384 3.27 16.20 -5.74
N ASP A 385 4.11 15.29 -6.21
CA ASP A 385 4.22 13.92 -5.71
C ASP A 385 5.31 13.73 -4.66
N LEU A 386 5.16 12.66 -3.87
CA LEU A 386 6.17 12.28 -2.89
C LEU A 386 7.43 11.83 -3.64
N THR A 387 8.59 12.12 -3.07
CA THR A 387 9.85 11.51 -3.53
C THR A 387 9.90 10.05 -3.08
N ASP A 388 10.65 9.18 -3.76
CA ASP A 388 10.82 7.77 -3.35
C ASP A 388 11.25 7.62 -1.87
N LEU A 389 12.10 8.55 -1.40
CA LEU A 389 12.55 8.58 -0.02
C LEU A 389 11.41 8.92 0.96
N ASP A 390 10.55 9.87 0.58
CA ASP A 390 9.41 10.26 1.38
C ASP A 390 8.30 9.20 1.33
N GLU A 391 8.07 8.56 0.19
CA GLU A 391 7.20 7.39 0.08
C GLU A 391 7.64 6.26 1.01
N GLN A 392 8.94 5.94 1.03
CA GLN A 392 9.48 4.91 1.94
C GLN A 392 9.24 5.27 3.42
N ARG A 393 9.33 6.56 3.80
CA ARG A 393 9.02 7.04 5.15
C ARG A 393 7.52 6.92 5.46
N VAL A 394 6.67 7.26 4.50
CA VAL A 394 5.21 7.21 4.64
C VAL A 394 4.71 5.77 4.73
N LEU A 395 5.18 4.87 3.87
CA LEU A 395 4.77 3.47 3.87
C LEU A 395 5.43 2.67 5.00
N GLY A 396 6.57 3.17 5.52
CA GLY A 396 7.38 2.48 6.52
C GLY A 396 8.07 1.22 5.99
N GLU A 397 8.07 1.02 4.67
CA GLU A 397 8.76 -0.04 3.94
C GLU A 397 8.89 0.32 2.45
N THR A 398 9.89 -0.24 1.77
CA THR A 398 10.10 -0.03 0.33
C THR A 398 9.22 -0.95 -0.50
N LEU A 399 8.68 -0.43 -1.62
CA LEU A 399 7.99 -1.26 -2.61
C LEU A 399 8.95 -2.25 -3.28
N PRO A 400 8.47 -3.43 -3.70
CA PRO A 400 9.23 -4.34 -4.53
C PRO A 400 9.76 -3.69 -5.81
N PRO A 401 11.00 -3.98 -6.22
CA PRO A 401 11.46 -3.64 -7.56
C PRO A 401 10.50 -4.16 -8.63
N GLY A 402 10.17 -3.30 -9.59
CA GLY A 402 9.17 -3.56 -10.63
C GLY A 402 7.75 -3.12 -10.29
N LEU A 403 7.50 -2.60 -9.08
CA LEU A 403 6.28 -1.87 -8.76
C LEU A 403 6.56 -0.37 -8.72
N VAL A 404 5.79 0.38 -9.50
CA VAL A 404 5.80 1.85 -9.51
C VAL A 404 4.37 2.32 -9.34
N LEU A 405 4.18 3.34 -8.52
CA LEU A 405 2.89 4.00 -8.37
C LEU A 405 2.70 4.93 -9.57
N ILE A 406 1.63 4.71 -10.31
CA ILE A 406 1.20 5.66 -11.33
C ILE A 406 0.24 6.60 -10.63
N THR A 407 0.68 7.81 -10.34
CA THR A 407 -0.18 8.86 -9.79
C THR A 407 -1.15 9.31 -10.89
N SER A 408 -2.44 9.19 -10.59
CA SER A 408 -3.51 9.80 -11.40
C SER A 408 -3.61 11.30 -11.11
#